data_AF-A0A1G1ME11-F1
#
_entry.id   AF-A0A1G1ME11-F1
#
_cell.length_a   1.000
_cell.length_b   1.000
_cell.length_c   1.000
_cell.angle_alpha   90.00
_cell.angle_beta   90.00
_cell.angle_gamma   90.00
#
_symmetry.space_group_name_H-M   'P 1'
#
loop_
_entity.id
_entity.type
_entity.pdbx_description
1 polymer ?
#
loop_
_entity_poly.entity_id
_entity_poly.type
_entity_poly.pdbx_seq_one_letter_code
_entity_poly.pdbx_strand_id
1 'polypeptide(L)'
;MKYKKALVTGGAGFIGSHIVDRLIKMNIETLVMDDLSVGCRKNVNKKAKLIIGNILDYNKLKKVMKGVDIVFHNAAKVSIRHSFANIYEDADTNIMGTINVLKAMVENKVKKVIYASSMAVYGENKLPIPESGILEPISPYGVSKLAAEKYCLLMGEINHFDVVCLRYFNTYGPRQTFTPYVGVITIFINRLLKNEPPVIFGDGKQIRDFISAWDVANANILAMKSNITGKTLNIGTGKGTSVNQIASLLIKKINPKIKPRYAAIQSGEPRDSIADVRKAKKLIGFAARFILKNKISEVIDWLK
;
A
#
# COMPACT_ATOMS: atom_id res chain seq x y z
N MET A 1 3.78 -24.40 -10.51
CA MET A 1 3.20 -23.31 -9.70
C MET A 1 1.78 -23.01 -10.17
N LYS A 2 0.83 -22.69 -9.27
CA LYS A 2 -0.61 -22.46 -9.58
C LYS A 2 -0.84 -21.34 -10.60
N TYR A 3 0.03 -20.33 -10.62
CA TYR A 3 -0.02 -19.18 -11.52
C TYR A 3 1.29 -19.10 -12.31
N LYS A 4 1.21 -18.84 -13.62
CA LYS A 4 2.37 -18.71 -14.51
C LYS A 4 2.57 -17.25 -14.96
N LYS A 5 1.49 -16.48 -15.08
CA LYS A 5 1.51 -15.09 -15.52
C LYS A 5 0.73 -14.16 -14.59
N ALA A 6 1.35 -13.07 -14.17
CA ALA A 6 0.78 -12.09 -13.27
C ALA A 6 0.76 -10.68 -13.89
N LEU A 7 -0.29 -9.91 -13.59
CA LEU A 7 -0.33 -8.47 -13.83
C LEU A 7 -0.24 -7.72 -12.50
N VAL A 8 0.68 -6.77 -12.40
CA VAL A 8 0.76 -5.84 -11.27
C VAL A 8 0.40 -4.44 -11.78
N THR A 9 -0.80 -3.96 -11.43
CA THR A 9 -1.12 -2.55 -11.69
C THR A 9 -0.47 -1.69 -10.61
N GLY A 10 0.08 -0.53 -10.97
CA GLY A 10 0.86 0.28 -10.02
C GLY A 10 2.23 -0.34 -9.70
N GLY A 11 2.71 -1.25 -10.57
CA GLY A 11 3.94 -2.02 -10.35
C GLY A 11 5.23 -1.20 -10.51
N ALA A 12 5.17 0.04 -11.01
CA ALA A 12 6.31 0.96 -11.01
C ALA A 12 6.34 1.84 -9.74
N GLY A 13 5.29 1.78 -8.92
CA GLY A 13 5.19 2.45 -7.63
C GLY A 13 5.98 1.75 -6.52
N PHE A 14 5.84 2.30 -5.31
CA PHE A 14 6.53 1.85 -4.10
C PHE A 14 6.28 0.35 -3.82
N ILE A 15 5.09 -0.01 -3.34
CA ILE A 15 4.77 -1.41 -2.96
C ILE A 15 4.73 -2.33 -4.18
N GLY A 16 4.17 -1.87 -5.30
CA GLY A 16 4.03 -2.66 -6.51
C GLY A 16 5.38 -3.18 -7.04
N SER A 17 6.43 -2.36 -7.02
CA SER A 17 7.76 -2.79 -7.48
C SER A 17 8.38 -3.89 -6.60
N HIS A 18 8.15 -3.85 -5.28
CA HIS A 18 8.56 -4.92 -4.38
C HIS A 18 7.81 -6.23 -4.65
N ILE A 19 6.51 -6.16 -4.98
CA ILE A 19 5.73 -7.33 -5.40
C ILE A 19 6.29 -7.91 -6.71
N VAL A 20 6.59 -7.05 -7.69
CA VAL A 20 7.20 -7.45 -8.97
C VAL A 20 8.52 -8.21 -8.75
N ASP A 21 9.41 -7.71 -7.90
CA ASP A 21 10.67 -8.40 -7.57
C ASP A 21 10.44 -9.80 -7.00
N ARG A 22 9.42 -9.96 -6.14
CA ARG A 22 9.08 -11.25 -5.54
C ARG A 22 8.51 -12.23 -6.57
N LEU A 23 7.67 -11.76 -7.50
CA LEU A 23 7.11 -12.58 -8.58
C LEU A 23 8.20 -13.05 -9.55
N ILE A 24 9.10 -12.16 -9.95
CA ILE A 24 10.25 -12.50 -10.81
C ILE A 24 11.17 -13.52 -10.13
N LYS A 25 11.47 -13.36 -8.83
CA LYS A 25 12.25 -14.35 -8.07
C LYS A 25 11.58 -15.72 -8.02
N MET A 26 10.27 -15.77 -8.17
CA MET A 26 9.48 -17.01 -8.25
C MET A 26 9.28 -17.49 -9.70
N ASN A 27 10.00 -16.95 -10.68
CA ASN A 27 9.87 -17.32 -12.10
C ASN A 27 8.44 -17.22 -12.65
N ILE A 28 7.67 -16.22 -12.17
CA ILE A 28 6.34 -15.89 -12.71
C ILE A 28 6.51 -14.80 -13.76
N GLU A 29 5.99 -15.02 -14.97
CA GLU A 29 5.96 -13.99 -16.01
C GLU A 29 5.17 -12.80 -15.48
N THR A 30 5.81 -11.62 -15.41
CA THR A 30 5.22 -10.46 -14.74
C THR A 30 5.05 -9.31 -15.72
N LEU A 31 3.79 -8.90 -15.91
CA LEU A 31 3.41 -7.67 -16.58
C LEU A 31 3.22 -6.56 -15.53
N VAL A 32 3.67 -5.36 -15.84
CA VAL A 32 3.44 -4.16 -15.03
C VAL A 32 2.63 -3.17 -15.85
N MET A 33 1.50 -2.70 -15.33
CA MET A 33 0.76 -1.59 -15.91
C MET A 33 0.79 -0.40 -14.95
N ASP A 34 1.32 0.73 -15.39
CA ASP A 34 1.52 1.91 -14.57
C ASP A 34 1.48 3.16 -15.45
N ASP A 35 0.88 4.25 -14.99
CA ASP A 35 0.83 5.52 -15.74
C ASP A 35 2.04 6.42 -15.45
N LEU A 36 2.90 6.01 -14.52
CA LEU A 36 4.07 6.75 -14.05
C LEU A 36 3.74 8.12 -13.42
N SER A 37 2.49 8.33 -12.97
CA SER A 37 2.07 9.56 -12.27
C SER A 37 2.86 9.78 -10.98
N VAL A 38 3.10 8.71 -10.23
CA VAL A 38 4.00 8.67 -9.05
C VAL A 38 5.02 7.53 -9.11
N GLY A 39 4.78 6.55 -9.99
CA GLY A 39 5.67 5.43 -10.23
C GLY A 39 6.92 5.84 -11.01
N CYS A 40 7.99 5.06 -10.88
CA CYS A 40 9.24 5.32 -11.57
C CYS A 40 9.68 4.10 -12.36
N ARG A 41 10.00 4.28 -13.65
CA ARG A 41 10.51 3.20 -14.52
C ARG A 41 11.70 2.47 -13.90
N LYS A 42 12.58 3.20 -13.19
CA LYS A 42 13.77 2.64 -12.53
C LYS A 42 13.43 1.65 -11.41
N ASN A 43 12.21 1.71 -10.84
CA ASN A 43 11.76 0.77 -9.83
C ASN A 43 11.36 -0.59 -10.43
N VAL A 44 11.04 -0.64 -11.73
CA VAL A 44 10.54 -1.87 -12.36
C VAL A 44 11.68 -2.83 -12.63
N ASN A 45 11.54 -4.07 -12.17
CA ASN A 45 12.49 -5.13 -12.45
C ASN A 45 12.65 -5.32 -13.96
N LYS A 46 13.90 -5.36 -14.46
CA LYS A 46 14.20 -5.49 -15.90
C LYS A 46 13.64 -6.76 -16.55
N LYS A 47 13.36 -7.81 -15.76
CA LYS A 47 12.74 -9.06 -16.25
C LYS A 47 11.21 -8.96 -16.37
N ALA A 48 10.59 -7.91 -15.82
CA ALA A 48 9.17 -7.66 -15.99
C ALA A 48 8.92 -6.81 -17.25
N LYS A 49 7.77 -7.02 -17.88
CA LYS A 49 7.34 -6.20 -19.02
C LYS A 49 6.56 -4.99 -18.53
N LEU A 50 7.12 -3.79 -18.67
CA LEU A 50 6.42 -2.54 -18.36
C LEU A 50 5.54 -2.10 -19.53
N ILE A 51 4.25 -1.90 -19.25
CA ILE A 51 3.27 -1.26 -20.12
C ILE A 51 2.88 0.07 -19.48
N ILE A 52 3.24 1.19 -20.12
CA ILE A 52 2.79 2.50 -19.64
C ILE A 52 1.33 2.69 -20.00
N GLY A 53 0.46 2.94 -19.03
CA GLY A 53 -0.94 3.22 -19.28
C GLY A 53 -1.75 3.40 -18.00
N ASN A 54 -2.85 4.14 -18.13
CA ASN A 54 -3.79 4.37 -17.05
C ASN A 54 -4.84 3.25 -17.00
N ILE A 55 -5.20 2.79 -15.80
CA ILE A 55 -6.26 1.78 -15.59
C ILE A 55 -7.66 2.28 -16.00
N LEU A 56 -7.82 3.59 -16.23
CA LEU A 56 -9.00 4.19 -16.84
C LEU A 56 -9.11 3.90 -18.35
N ASP A 57 -8.00 3.58 -19.02
CA ASP A 57 -8.01 3.10 -20.41
C ASP A 57 -8.40 1.61 -20.44
N TYR A 58 -9.71 1.38 -20.47
CA TYR A 58 -10.29 0.04 -20.45
C TYR A 58 -9.81 -0.83 -21.64
N ASN A 59 -9.71 -0.25 -22.84
CA ASN A 59 -9.31 -1.00 -24.03
C ASN A 59 -7.87 -1.50 -23.94
N LYS A 60 -6.96 -0.67 -23.42
CA LYS A 60 -5.58 -1.07 -23.18
C LYS A 60 -5.49 -2.09 -22.05
N LEU A 61 -6.21 -1.86 -20.95
CA LEU A 61 -6.25 -2.79 -19.81
C LEU A 61 -6.74 -4.18 -20.24
N LYS A 62 -7.82 -4.25 -21.03
CA LYS A 62 -8.35 -5.50 -21.61
C LYS A 62 -7.32 -6.23 -22.47
N LYS A 63 -6.54 -5.51 -23.29
CA LYS A 63 -5.46 -6.10 -24.09
C LYS A 63 -4.33 -6.65 -23.23
N VAL A 64 -3.93 -5.92 -22.19
CA VAL A 64 -2.88 -6.33 -21.24
C VAL A 64 -3.29 -7.55 -20.41
N MET A 65 -4.58 -7.68 -20.09
CA MET A 65 -5.12 -8.77 -19.27
C MET A 65 -5.13 -10.14 -19.99
N LYS A 66 -4.94 -10.19 -21.32
CA LYS A 66 -4.97 -11.44 -22.09
C LYS A 66 -3.94 -12.45 -21.57
N GLY A 67 -4.44 -13.64 -21.17
CA GLY A 67 -3.62 -14.74 -20.67
C GLY A 67 -3.05 -14.55 -19.26
N VAL A 68 -3.46 -13.50 -18.54
CA VAL A 68 -3.07 -13.29 -17.14
C VAL A 68 -3.80 -14.29 -16.24
N ASP A 69 -3.07 -14.96 -15.33
CA ASP A 69 -3.70 -15.86 -14.36
C ASP A 69 -4.14 -15.15 -13.07
N ILE A 70 -3.37 -14.15 -12.64
CA ILE A 70 -3.56 -13.43 -11.37
C ILE A 70 -3.24 -11.94 -11.49
N VAL A 71 -4.00 -11.11 -10.77
CA VAL A 71 -3.78 -9.66 -10.67
C VAL A 71 -3.36 -9.26 -9.26
N PHE A 72 -2.36 -8.40 -9.16
CA PHE A 72 -2.02 -7.64 -7.95
C PHE A 72 -2.38 -6.17 -8.20
N HIS A 73 -3.54 -5.75 -7.70
CA HIS A 73 -4.07 -4.42 -7.98
C HIS A 73 -3.55 -3.39 -6.95
N ASN A 74 -2.51 -2.64 -7.33
CA ASN A 74 -1.88 -1.62 -6.48
C ASN A 74 -1.95 -0.20 -7.07
N ALA A 75 -2.43 -0.03 -8.31
CA ALA A 75 -2.65 1.29 -8.90
C ALA A 75 -3.78 2.03 -8.16
N ALA A 76 -3.46 3.21 -7.62
CA ALA A 76 -4.38 4.07 -6.88
C ALA A 76 -3.77 5.47 -6.74
N LYS A 77 -4.62 6.48 -6.52
CA LYS A 77 -4.21 7.73 -5.85
C LYS A 77 -4.15 7.45 -4.36
N VAL A 78 -2.98 7.65 -3.75
CA VAL A 78 -2.66 7.12 -2.40
C VAL A 78 -2.63 8.18 -1.30
N SER A 79 -2.75 9.46 -1.66
CA SER A 79 -2.62 10.56 -0.71
C SER A 79 -3.97 10.93 -0.09
N ILE A 80 -4.11 10.66 1.21
CA ILE A 80 -5.29 11.06 2.02
C ILE A 80 -5.55 12.57 1.86
N ARG A 81 -4.50 13.38 2.02
CA ARG A 81 -4.61 14.84 1.97
C ARG A 81 -4.96 15.35 0.58
N HIS A 82 -4.34 14.81 -0.46
CA HIS A 82 -4.63 15.20 -1.83
C HIS A 82 -6.08 14.86 -2.22
N SER A 83 -6.64 13.79 -1.65
CA SER A 83 -8.01 13.36 -1.96
C SER A 83 -9.09 14.38 -1.57
N PHE A 84 -8.84 15.24 -0.58
CA PHE A 84 -9.78 16.31 -0.21
C PHE A 84 -9.90 17.39 -1.30
N ALA A 85 -8.77 17.77 -1.90
CA ALA A 85 -8.73 18.77 -2.96
C ALA A 85 -9.07 18.20 -4.34
N ASN A 86 -8.87 16.90 -4.55
CA ASN A 86 -8.98 16.24 -5.86
C ASN A 86 -9.89 15.01 -5.80
N ILE A 87 -11.09 15.19 -5.23
CA ILE A 87 -12.02 14.10 -4.96
C ILE A 87 -12.43 13.32 -6.23
N TYR A 88 -12.63 14.02 -7.35
CA TYR A 88 -12.97 13.37 -8.63
C TYR A 88 -11.83 12.47 -9.14
N GLU A 89 -10.59 12.96 -9.10
CA GLU A 89 -9.42 12.17 -9.53
C GLU A 89 -9.21 10.93 -8.64
N ASP A 90 -9.42 11.08 -7.33
CA ASP A 90 -9.37 9.99 -6.36
C ASP A 90 -10.45 8.94 -6.69
N ALA A 91 -11.71 9.38 -6.86
CA ALA A 91 -12.83 8.50 -7.20
C ALA A 91 -12.64 7.80 -8.55
N ASP A 92 -12.23 8.53 -9.60
CA ASP A 92 -11.96 7.97 -10.92
C ASP A 92 -10.93 6.85 -10.82
N THR A 93 -9.75 7.16 -10.28
CA THR A 93 -8.67 6.16 -10.25
C THR A 93 -9.00 5.00 -9.31
N ASN A 94 -9.45 5.30 -8.09
CA ASN A 94 -9.57 4.29 -7.04
C ASN A 94 -10.86 3.47 -7.17
N ILE A 95 -11.97 4.05 -7.62
CA ILE A 95 -13.25 3.35 -7.79
C ILE A 95 -13.38 2.88 -9.23
N MET A 96 -13.44 3.82 -10.20
CA MET A 96 -13.69 3.46 -11.60
C MET A 96 -12.54 2.65 -12.21
N GLY A 97 -11.30 2.99 -11.87
CA GLY A 97 -10.12 2.21 -12.27
C GLY A 97 -10.15 0.79 -11.70
N THR A 98 -10.57 0.61 -10.44
CA THR A 98 -10.77 -0.73 -9.86
C THR A 98 -11.84 -1.50 -10.61
N ILE A 99 -13.00 -0.88 -10.90
CA ILE A 99 -14.09 -1.50 -11.66
C ILE A 99 -13.60 -1.94 -13.05
N ASN A 100 -12.81 -1.11 -13.75
CA ASN A 100 -12.22 -1.46 -15.04
C ASN A 100 -11.32 -2.69 -14.94
N VAL A 101 -10.48 -2.79 -13.89
CA VAL A 101 -9.64 -3.97 -13.64
C VAL A 101 -10.48 -5.22 -13.43
N LEU A 102 -11.51 -5.16 -12.58
CA LEU A 102 -12.38 -6.30 -12.29
C LEU A 102 -13.16 -6.73 -13.54
N LYS A 103 -13.69 -5.78 -14.33
CA LYS A 103 -14.38 -6.08 -15.58
C LYS A 103 -13.45 -6.75 -16.60
N ALA A 104 -12.23 -6.23 -16.76
CA ALA A 104 -11.24 -6.82 -17.65
C ALA A 104 -10.82 -8.23 -17.19
N MET A 105 -10.76 -8.46 -15.88
CA MET A 105 -10.49 -9.79 -15.32
C MET A 105 -11.58 -10.81 -15.68
N VAL A 106 -12.85 -10.43 -15.55
CA VAL A 106 -13.99 -11.30 -15.90
C VAL A 106 -13.93 -11.69 -17.37
N GLU A 107 -13.78 -10.70 -18.28
CA GLU A 107 -13.73 -10.95 -19.72
C GLU A 107 -12.52 -11.81 -20.15
N ASN A 108 -11.44 -11.83 -19.36
CA ASN A 108 -10.23 -12.61 -19.64
C ASN A 108 -10.08 -13.85 -18.75
N LYS A 109 -11.11 -14.19 -17.95
CA LYS A 109 -11.14 -15.38 -17.07
C LYS A 109 -9.94 -15.45 -16.11
N VAL A 110 -9.54 -14.30 -15.57
CA VAL A 110 -8.48 -14.22 -14.55
C VAL A 110 -8.95 -14.89 -13.27
N LYS A 111 -8.08 -15.70 -12.64
CA LYS A 111 -8.48 -16.63 -11.57
C LYS A 111 -8.48 -15.99 -10.19
N LYS A 112 -7.65 -14.96 -9.97
CA LYS A 112 -7.47 -14.35 -8.64
C LYS A 112 -7.06 -12.88 -8.71
N VAL A 113 -7.51 -12.08 -7.75
CA VAL A 113 -6.97 -10.74 -7.46
C VAL A 113 -6.56 -10.61 -6.01
N ILE A 114 -5.39 -10.02 -5.81
CA ILE A 114 -4.96 -9.48 -4.52
C ILE A 114 -5.09 -7.96 -4.60
N TYR A 115 -6.01 -7.40 -3.81
CA TYR A 115 -6.31 -5.97 -3.81
C TYR A 115 -5.60 -5.25 -2.66
N ALA A 116 -4.90 -4.16 -2.98
CA ALA A 116 -4.30 -3.27 -1.99
C ALA A 116 -5.35 -2.32 -1.39
N SER A 117 -5.99 -2.75 -0.31
CA SER A 117 -6.85 -1.89 0.52
C SER A 117 -6.00 -1.10 1.53
N SER A 118 -6.64 -0.40 2.47
CA SER A 118 -5.99 0.56 3.36
C SER A 118 -6.57 0.53 4.77
N MET A 119 -5.75 0.84 5.77
CA MET A 119 -6.24 1.13 7.13
C MET A 119 -7.15 2.38 7.17
N ALA A 120 -7.11 3.25 6.16
CA ALA A 120 -7.94 4.45 6.07
C ALA A 120 -9.46 4.16 5.99
N VAL A 121 -9.86 2.91 5.74
CA VAL A 121 -11.27 2.50 5.72
C VAL A 121 -11.90 2.47 7.12
N TYR A 122 -11.11 2.46 8.18
CA TYR A 122 -11.58 2.32 9.56
C TYR A 122 -12.03 3.63 10.22
N GLY A 123 -11.38 4.75 9.88
CA GLY A 123 -11.50 5.96 10.69
C GLY A 123 -10.94 5.78 12.10
N GLU A 124 -11.60 6.36 13.10
CA GLU A 124 -11.26 6.16 14.50
C GLU A 124 -11.79 4.82 15.01
N ASN A 125 -11.00 4.10 15.81
CA ASN A 125 -11.38 2.78 16.32
C ASN A 125 -10.64 2.43 17.62
N LYS A 126 -11.15 1.42 18.33
CA LYS A 126 -10.45 0.80 19.46
C LYS A 126 -9.23 0.02 18.97
N LEU A 127 -8.14 0.08 19.73
CA LEU A 127 -6.87 -0.55 19.38
C LEU A 127 -6.65 -1.87 20.17
N PRO A 128 -5.98 -2.87 19.57
CA PRO A 128 -5.64 -2.97 18.15
C PRO A 128 -6.90 -3.18 17.31
N ILE A 129 -6.91 -2.66 16.07
CA ILE A 129 -8.08 -2.64 15.18
C ILE A 129 -8.21 -4.01 14.48
N PRO A 130 -9.28 -4.79 14.72
CA PRO A 130 -9.55 -6.03 13.98
C PRO A 130 -10.18 -5.78 12.62
N GLU A 131 -10.23 -6.80 11.76
CA GLU A 131 -10.95 -6.70 10.47
C GLU A 131 -12.45 -6.43 10.63
N SER A 132 -13.03 -6.73 11.79
CA SER A 132 -14.40 -6.42 12.20
C SER A 132 -14.58 -5.03 12.83
N GLY A 133 -13.52 -4.21 12.90
CA GLY A 133 -13.62 -2.84 13.37
C GLY A 133 -14.59 -2.00 12.54
N ILE A 134 -15.09 -0.90 13.11
CA ILE A 134 -16.04 0.01 12.46
C ILE A 134 -15.41 0.54 11.17
N LEU A 135 -16.18 0.61 10.08
CA LEU A 135 -15.72 1.09 8.77
C LEU A 135 -16.29 2.49 8.51
N GLU A 136 -15.71 3.50 9.15
CA GLU A 136 -16.16 4.90 9.08
C GLU A 136 -15.03 5.80 8.56
N PRO A 137 -14.69 5.71 7.26
CA PRO A 137 -13.59 6.48 6.71
C PRO A 137 -13.83 7.99 6.82
N ILE A 138 -12.84 8.71 7.33
CA ILE A 138 -12.89 10.17 7.54
C ILE A 138 -12.24 10.97 6.40
N SER A 139 -12.00 10.34 5.25
CA SER A 139 -11.39 10.98 4.07
C SER A 139 -11.92 10.40 2.77
N PRO A 140 -11.92 11.16 1.66
CA PRO A 140 -12.32 10.63 0.35
C PRO A 140 -11.51 9.41 -0.09
N TYR A 141 -10.19 9.40 0.15
CA TYR A 141 -9.34 8.22 -0.07
C TYR A 141 -9.81 6.99 0.72
N GLY A 142 -10.19 7.16 1.99
CA GLY A 142 -10.73 6.08 2.80
C GLY A 142 -12.04 5.53 2.24
N VAL A 143 -12.93 6.42 1.78
CA VAL A 143 -14.20 6.08 1.13
C VAL A 143 -13.96 5.31 -0.16
N SER A 144 -13.09 5.81 -1.05
CA SER A 144 -12.81 5.17 -2.33
C SER A 144 -12.14 3.80 -2.16
N LYS A 145 -11.23 3.65 -1.20
CA LYS A 145 -10.65 2.35 -0.83
C LYS A 145 -11.69 1.36 -0.32
N LEU A 146 -12.63 1.81 0.52
CA LEU A 146 -13.70 0.98 1.04
C LEU A 146 -14.66 0.55 -0.08
N ALA A 147 -15.08 1.48 -0.95
CA ALA A 147 -15.94 1.19 -2.10
C ALA A 147 -15.29 0.16 -3.03
N ALA A 148 -14.03 0.38 -3.41
CA ALA A 148 -13.26 -0.55 -4.23
C ALA A 148 -13.09 -1.93 -3.57
N GLU A 149 -12.86 -1.98 -2.24
CA GLU A 149 -12.82 -3.25 -1.50
C GLU A 149 -14.14 -4.02 -1.62
N LYS A 150 -15.28 -3.33 -1.50
CA LYS A 150 -16.61 -3.93 -1.65
C LYS A 150 -16.86 -4.43 -3.07
N TYR A 151 -16.47 -3.65 -4.09
CA TYR A 151 -16.54 -4.09 -5.48
C TYR A 151 -15.68 -5.33 -5.73
N CYS A 152 -14.45 -5.38 -5.23
CA CYS A 152 -13.60 -6.56 -5.39
C CYS A 152 -14.27 -7.81 -4.81
N LEU A 153 -14.75 -7.74 -3.56
CA LEU A 153 -15.38 -8.88 -2.89
C LEU A 153 -16.64 -9.34 -3.61
N LEU A 154 -17.55 -8.40 -3.93
CA LEU A 154 -18.81 -8.70 -4.61
C LEU A 154 -18.58 -9.28 -6.02
N MET A 155 -17.69 -8.65 -6.81
CA MET A 155 -17.40 -9.11 -8.17
C MET A 155 -16.75 -10.50 -8.18
N GLY A 156 -15.89 -10.79 -7.20
CA GLY A 156 -15.29 -12.12 -7.05
C GLY A 156 -16.34 -13.20 -6.74
N GLU A 157 -17.31 -12.88 -5.89
CA GLU A 157 -18.42 -13.77 -5.55
C GLU A 157 -19.30 -14.07 -6.77
N ILE A 158 -19.81 -13.03 -7.45
CA ILE A 158 -20.78 -13.20 -8.55
C ILE A 158 -20.14 -13.74 -9.85
N ASN A 159 -18.83 -13.56 -10.05
CA ASN A 159 -18.12 -14.03 -11.24
C ASN A 159 -17.16 -15.20 -10.96
N HIS A 160 -17.16 -15.74 -9.74
CA HIS A 160 -16.39 -16.94 -9.34
C HIS A 160 -14.87 -16.85 -9.57
N PHE A 161 -14.24 -15.71 -9.23
CA PHE A 161 -12.78 -15.59 -9.13
C PHE A 161 -12.34 -15.33 -7.69
N ASP A 162 -11.13 -15.78 -7.35
CA ASP A 162 -10.60 -15.65 -6.00
C ASP A 162 -10.27 -14.19 -5.66
N VAL A 163 -10.62 -13.73 -4.45
CA VAL A 163 -10.34 -12.36 -3.99
C VAL A 163 -9.75 -12.34 -2.60
N VAL A 164 -8.64 -11.61 -2.43
CA VAL A 164 -8.13 -11.25 -1.11
C VAL A 164 -7.83 -9.76 -1.07
N CYS A 165 -8.44 -9.06 -0.11
CA CYS A 165 -8.20 -7.64 0.12
C CYS A 165 -7.23 -7.49 1.30
N LEU A 166 -6.16 -6.72 1.11
CA LEU A 166 -5.13 -6.50 2.12
C LEU A 166 -5.17 -5.05 2.58
N ARG A 167 -5.59 -4.79 3.82
CA ARG A 167 -5.58 -3.45 4.41
C ARG A 167 -4.19 -3.14 4.93
N TYR A 168 -3.43 -2.38 4.16
CA TYR A 168 -2.08 -1.99 4.57
C TYR A 168 -2.15 -0.91 5.66
N PHE A 169 -1.37 -1.13 6.72
CA PHE A 169 -1.06 -0.10 7.72
C PHE A 169 0.11 0.77 7.22
N ASN A 170 0.72 1.60 8.08
CA ASN A 170 1.67 2.62 7.65
C ASN A 170 2.94 2.00 7.03
N THR A 171 3.01 1.98 5.70
CA THR A 171 4.11 1.36 4.98
C THR A 171 5.36 2.25 4.93
N TYR A 172 6.54 1.63 5.06
CA TYR A 172 7.84 2.29 4.91
C TYR A 172 8.85 1.38 4.19
N GLY A 173 9.82 1.96 3.49
CA GLY A 173 10.84 1.21 2.76
C GLY A 173 11.43 2.00 1.58
N PRO A 174 12.46 1.46 0.91
CA PRO A 174 13.01 2.04 -0.31
C PRO A 174 11.98 2.12 -1.42
N ARG A 175 12.21 3.03 -2.38
CA ARG A 175 11.33 3.30 -3.54
C ARG A 175 10.03 4.03 -3.19
N GLN A 176 9.88 4.51 -1.96
CA GLN A 176 8.79 5.40 -1.60
C GLN A 176 9.08 6.80 -2.14
N THR A 177 8.46 7.15 -3.27
CA THR A 177 8.60 8.46 -3.91
C THR A 177 8.24 9.58 -2.93
N PHE A 178 9.12 10.58 -2.80
CA PHE A 178 8.82 11.76 -2.00
C PHE A 178 7.72 12.58 -2.69
N THR A 179 6.67 12.85 -1.94
CA THR A 179 5.65 13.86 -2.27
C THR A 179 5.41 14.69 -1.00
N PRO A 180 4.83 15.90 -1.10
CA PRO A 180 4.46 16.68 0.08
C PRO A 180 3.51 15.95 1.05
N TYR A 181 2.88 14.87 0.60
CA TYR A 181 1.89 14.09 1.33
C TYR A 181 2.34 12.64 1.63
N VAL A 182 3.64 12.35 1.51
CA VAL A 182 4.21 11.01 1.78
C VAL A 182 4.23 10.69 3.28
N GLY A 183 4.54 9.44 3.63
CA GLY A 183 4.66 9.01 5.03
C GLY A 183 5.71 9.78 5.83
N VAL A 184 5.44 9.96 7.13
CA VAL A 184 6.25 10.77 8.07
C VAL A 184 7.74 10.40 8.10
N ILE A 185 8.07 9.11 7.93
CA ILE A 185 9.47 8.63 7.87
C ILE A 185 10.23 9.30 6.73
N THR A 186 9.67 9.26 5.53
CA THR A 186 10.28 9.82 4.32
C THR A 186 10.35 11.33 4.38
N ILE A 187 9.32 11.99 4.95
CA ILE A 187 9.35 13.45 5.21
C ILE A 187 10.51 13.81 6.15
N PHE A 188 10.63 13.12 7.29
CA PHE A 188 11.66 13.42 8.28
C PHE A 188 13.07 13.15 7.77
N ILE A 189 13.29 12.07 7.03
CA ILE A 189 14.59 11.79 6.41
C ILE A 189 14.98 12.91 5.45
N ASN A 190 14.08 13.32 4.54
CA ASN A 190 14.37 14.40 3.58
C ASN A 190 14.70 15.72 4.26
N ARG A 191 13.99 16.09 5.32
CA ARG A 191 14.28 17.31 6.09
C ARG A 191 15.65 17.21 6.76
N LEU A 192 15.93 16.09 7.44
CA LEU A 192 17.20 15.90 8.13
C LEU A 192 18.41 15.88 7.18
N LEU A 193 18.27 15.27 5.99
CA LEU A 193 19.32 15.29 4.96
C LEU A 193 19.61 16.71 4.43
N LYS A 194 18.62 17.62 4.50
CA LYS A 194 18.75 19.05 4.17
C LYS A 194 19.13 19.92 5.38
N ASN A 195 19.52 19.33 6.51
CA ASN A 195 19.78 20.01 7.78
C ASN A 195 18.58 20.80 8.33
N GLU A 196 17.36 20.39 7.97
CA GLU A 196 16.12 20.98 8.48
C GLU A 196 15.50 20.13 9.60
N PRO A 197 14.88 20.75 10.62
CA PRO A 197 14.27 20.02 11.72
C PRO A 197 13.00 19.27 11.27
N PRO A 198 12.79 18.01 11.70
CA PRO A 198 11.50 17.35 11.60
C PRO A 198 10.38 18.22 12.19
N VAL A 199 9.24 18.31 11.49
CA VAL A 199 8.06 19.04 11.97
C VAL A 199 7.03 18.05 12.46
N ILE A 200 6.71 18.10 13.75
CA ILE A 200 5.75 17.23 14.42
C ILE A 200 4.47 18.03 14.63
N PHE A 201 3.37 17.58 14.03
CA PHE A 201 2.05 18.18 14.25
C PHE A 201 1.40 17.58 15.50
N GLY A 202 1.03 18.43 16.46
CA GLY A 202 0.54 18.02 17.78
C GLY A 202 1.66 17.70 18.77
N ASP A 203 1.38 16.81 19.73
CA ASP A 203 2.32 16.45 20.81
C ASP A 203 3.35 15.37 20.41
N GLY A 204 3.22 14.79 19.22
CA GLY A 204 4.06 13.71 18.72
C GLY A 204 3.79 12.35 19.38
N LYS A 205 2.79 12.24 20.25
CA LYS A 205 2.43 11.00 20.96
C LYS A 205 1.53 10.09 20.13
N GLN A 206 0.98 10.58 19.03
CA GLN A 206 0.21 9.76 18.09
C GLN A 206 1.00 8.52 17.66
N ILE A 207 0.38 7.35 17.74
CA ILE A 207 0.99 6.05 17.42
C ILE A 207 0.50 5.49 16.10
N ARG A 208 1.42 4.90 15.35
CA ARG A 208 1.13 4.21 14.09
C ARG A 208 1.83 2.86 14.08
N ASP A 209 1.22 1.89 13.41
CA ASP A 209 1.82 0.61 13.09
C ASP A 209 2.59 0.71 11.77
N PHE A 210 3.92 0.86 11.89
CA PHE A 210 4.81 0.97 10.74
C PHE A 210 5.29 -0.39 10.26
N ILE A 211 4.92 -0.76 9.04
CA ILE A 211 5.25 -2.04 8.41
C ILE A 211 6.17 -1.87 7.20
N SER A 212 7.16 -2.76 7.05
CA SER A 212 8.09 -2.72 5.93
C SER A 212 7.42 -3.09 4.61
N ALA A 213 7.77 -2.40 3.52
CA ALA A 213 7.37 -2.76 2.16
C ALA A 213 7.71 -4.20 1.78
N TRP A 214 8.82 -4.73 2.32
CA TRP A 214 9.22 -6.12 2.13
C TRP A 214 8.24 -7.11 2.78
N ASP A 215 7.72 -6.78 3.97
CA ASP A 215 6.69 -7.57 4.65
C ASP A 215 5.34 -7.46 3.94
N VAL A 216 4.99 -6.27 3.44
CA VAL A 216 3.76 -6.07 2.63
C VAL A 216 3.82 -6.88 1.33
N ALA A 217 4.94 -6.84 0.60
CA ALA A 217 5.14 -7.67 -0.57
C ALA A 217 5.07 -9.17 -0.20
N ASN A 218 5.62 -9.56 0.95
CA ASN A 218 5.49 -10.93 1.45
C ASN A 218 4.03 -11.33 1.73
N ALA A 219 3.23 -10.45 2.33
CA ALA A 219 1.81 -10.68 2.56
C ALA A 219 1.04 -10.93 1.26
N ASN A 220 1.35 -10.19 0.20
CA ASN A 220 0.78 -10.40 -1.14
C ASN A 220 1.11 -11.78 -1.70
N ILE A 221 2.37 -12.21 -1.57
CA ILE A 221 2.79 -13.54 -2.02
C ILE A 221 2.14 -14.66 -1.20
N LEU A 222 1.99 -14.48 0.12
CA LEU A 222 1.28 -15.43 0.97
C LEU A 222 -0.21 -15.52 0.61
N ALA A 223 -0.85 -14.38 0.36
CA ALA A 223 -2.24 -14.32 -0.09
C ALA A 223 -2.45 -14.95 -1.48
N MET A 224 -1.49 -14.79 -2.40
CA MET A 224 -1.48 -15.51 -3.68
C MET A 224 -1.41 -17.02 -3.48
N LYS A 225 -0.51 -17.49 -2.60
CA LYS A 225 -0.28 -18.93 -2.37
C LYS A 225 -1.39 -19.62 -1.59
N SER A 226 -2.18 -18.87 -0.82
CA SER A 226 -3.26 -19.44 0.00
C SER A 226 -4.49 -19.80 -0.83
N ASN A 227 -5.33 -20.67 -0.28
CA ASN A 227 -6.62 -21.07 -0.86
C ASN A 227 -7.79 -20.23 -0.33
N ILE A 228 -7.53 -19.12 0.38
CA ILE A 228 -8.61 -18.25 0.85
C ILE A 228 -9.12 -17.37 -0.28
N THR A 229 -10.42 -17.06 -0.20
CA THR A 229 -11.12 -16.12 -1.06
C THR A 229 -12.21 -15.39 -0.26
N GLY A 230 -12.66 -14.23 -0.74
CA GLY A 230 -13.68 -13.41 -0.09
C GLY A 230 -13.26 -12.88 1.28
N LYS A 231 -11.94 -12.70 1.52
CA LYS A 231 -11.42 -12.25 2.82
C LYS A 231 -10.68 -10.92 2.72
N THR A 232 -10.95 -10.06 3.68
CA THR A 232 -10.11 -8.90 4.01
C THR A 232 -9.19 -9.24 5.18
N LEU A 233 -7.93 -8.84 5.10
CA LEU A 233 -6.88 -9.05 6.10
C LEU A 233 -6.11 -7.77 6.41
N ASN A 234 -5.84 -7.52 7.69
CA ASN A 234 -4.97 -6.45 8.15
C ASN A 234 -3.50 -6.83 8.01
N ILE A 235 -2.73 -5.96 7.35
CA ILE A 235 -1.29 -6.14 7.14
C ILE A 235 -0.56 -5.01 7.87
N GLY A 236 -0.11 -5.35 9.08
CA GLY A 236 0.68 -4.51 9.98
C GLY A 236 1.64 -5.36 10.82
N THR A 237 2.23 -4.76 11.85
CA THR A 237 3.10 -5.44 12.81
C THR A 237 2.40 -5.77 14.13
N GLY A 238 1.27 -5.10 14.41
CA GLY A 238 0.59 -5.12 15.71
C GLY A 238 1.30 -4.32 16.79
N LYS A 239 2.28 -3.48 16.42
CA LYS A 239 3.08 -2.67 17.36
C LYS A 239 2.97 -1.20 17.01
N GLY A 240 2.56 -0.38 17.98
CA GLY A 240 2.53 1.07 17.83
C GLY A 240 3.91 1.69 18.01
N THR A 241 4.24 2.66 17.16
CA THR A 241 5.40 3.55 17.34
C THR A 241 4.93 5.00 17.24
N SER A 242 5.35 5.85 18.17
CA SER A 242 4.96 7.25 18.19
C SER A 242 5.76 8.10 17.19
N VAL A 243 5.20 9.22 16.74
CA VAL A 243 5.93 10.16 15.88
C VAL A 243 7.19 10.71 16.58
N ASN A 244 7.15 10.93 17.89
CA ASN A 244 8.33 11.28 18.69
C ASN A 244 9.42 10.19 18.63
N GLN A 245 9.04 8.90 18.71
CA GLN A 245 9.98 7.79 18.58
C GLN A 245 10.62 7.75 17.18
N ILE A 246 9.84 8.02 16.12
CA ILE A 246 10.36 8.12 14.75
C ILE A 246 11.35 9.27 14.62
N ALA A 247 10.99 10.47 15.09
CA ALA A 247 11.85 11.66 15.03
C ALA A 247 13.17 11.40 15.77
N SER A 248 13.11 10.89 17.00
CA SER A 248 14.29 10.57 17.81
C SER A 248 15.21 9.54 17.13
N LEU A 249 14.64 8.48 16.57
CA LEU A 249 15.39 7.45 15.84
C LEU A 249 16.13 8.03 14.63
N LEU A 250 15.47 8.89 13.85
CA LEU A 250 16.04 9.47 12.64
C LEU A 250 17.06 10.57 12.95
N ILE A 251 16.79 11.45 13.91
CA ILE A 251 17.74 12.48 14.39
C ILE A 251 19.04 11.82 14.83
N LYS A 252 18.95 10.78 15.67
CA LYS A 252 20.13 10.04 16.15
C LYS A 252 20.97 9.43 15.01
N LYS A 253 20.33 9.01 13.92
CA LYS A 253 20.99 8.35 12.78
C LYS A 253 21.54 9.30 11.72
N ILE A 254 20.92 10.47 11.54
CA ILE A 254 21.24 11.39 10.42
C ILE A 254 21.98 12.62 10.92
N ASN A 255 21.41 13.35 11.89
CA ASN A 255 22.02 14.56 12.42
C ASN A 255 21.60 14.76 13.90
N PRO A 256 22.40 14.25 14.87
CA PRO A 256 22.07 14.31 16.29
C PRO A 256 21.99 15.72 16.89
N LYS A 257 22.45 16.76 16.18
CA LYS A 257 22.43 18.15 16.64
C LYS A 257 21.07 18.82 16.42
N ILE A 258 20.22 18.29 15.54
CA ILE A 258 18.92 18.86 15.20
C ILE A 258 17.87 18.45 16.22
N LYS A 259 17.04 19.40 16.65
CA LYS A 259 15.86 19.17 17.49
C LYS A 259 14.57 19.24 16.66
N PRO A 260 13.54 18.44 16.96
CA PRO A 260 12.27 18.54 16.26
C PRO A 260 11.58 19.88 16.57
N ARG A 261 10.77 20.37 15.63
CA ARG A 261 9.85 21.49 15.83
C ARG A 261 8.42 20.97 15.97
N TYR A 262 7.63 21.60 16.83
CA TYR A 262 6.23 21.26 17.02
C TYR A 262 5.35 22.31 16.35
N ALA A 263 4.25 21.86 15.74
CA ALA A 263 3.26 22.68 15.06
C ALA A 263 1.85 22.26 15.48
N ALA A 264 0.84 23.08 15.16
CA ALA A 264 -0.56 22.78 15.47
C ALA A 264 -1.01 21.44 14.87
N ILE A 265 -1.97 20.77 15.52
CA ILE A 265 -2.56 19.54 14.97
C ILE A 265 -3.14 19.82 13.58
N GLN A 266 -2.95 18.86 12.67
CA GLN A 266 -3.63 18.84 11.38
C GLN A 266 -4.74 17.79 11.44
N SER A 267 -5.97 18.20 11.10
CA SER A 267 -7.14 17.33 11.02
C SER A 267 -7.11 16.44 9.77
N GLY A 268 -7.96 15.40 9.74
CA GLY A 268 -8.18 14.55 8.57
C GLY A 268 -7.53 13.16 8.62
N GLU A 269 -6.86 12.81 9.72
CA GLU A 269 -6.34 11.46 9.97
C GLU A 269 -6.65 11.01 11.41
N PRO A 270 -6.94 9.72 11.65
CA PRO A 270 -7.15 9.21 13.00
C PRO A 270 -5.95 9.47 13.88
N ARG A 271 -6.17 9.77 15.17
CA ARG A 271 -5.06 10.02 16.09
C ARG A 271 -4.14 8.83 16.20
N ASP A 272 -4.65 7.60 16.31
CA ASP A 272 -3.85 6.39 16.51
C ASP A 272 -4.31 5.25 15.58
N SER A 273 -3.39 4.37 15.17
CA SER A 273 -3.74 3.21 14.33
C SER A 273 -2.77 2.05 14.53
N ILE A 274 -3.29 0.92 15.01
CA ILE A 274 -2.54 -0.32 15.24
C ILE A 274 -3.34 -1.51 14.72
N ALA A 275 -2.72 -2.37 13.92
CA ALA A 275 -3.38 -3.53 13.35
C ALA A 275 -3.53 -4.66 14.36
N ASP A 276 -4.70 -5.27 14.44
CA ASP A 276 -4.77 -6.67 14.86
C ASP A 276 -4.46 -7.57 13.66
N VAL A 277 -3.35 -8.31 13.75
CA VAL A 277 -2.82 -9.15 12.67
C VAL A 277 -3.12 -10.64 12.86
N ARG A 278 -3.92 -11.01 13.86
CA ARG A 278 -4.20 -12.41 14.21
C ARG A 278 -4.86 -13.17 13.05
N LYS A 279 -5.79 -12.53 12.32
CA LYS A 279 -6.48 -13.16 11.19
C LYS A 279 -5.54 -13.42 10.02
N ALA A 280 -4.66 -12.46 9.67
CA ALA A 280 -3.64 -12.66 8.65
C ALA A 280 -2.65 -13.78 9.01
N LYS A 281 -2.22 -13.84 10.28
CA LYS A 281 -1.38 -14.94 10.79
C LYS A 281 -2.09 -16.29 10.65
N LYS A 282 -3.36 -16.38 11.05
CA LYS A 282 -4.15 -17.62 11.00
C LYS A 282 -4.41 -18.09 9.57
N LEU A 283 -4.78 -17.20 8.67
CA LEU A 283 -5.30 -17.57 7.34
C LEU A 283 -4.22 -17.70 6.26
N ILE A 284 -3.12 -16.95 6.36
CA ILE A 284 -2.06 -16.96 5.34
C ILE A 284 -0.65 -17.13 5.93
N GLY A 285 -0.53 -17.39 7.24
CA GLY A 285 0.78 -17.54 7.90
C GLY A 285 1.58 -16.25 7.95
N PHE A 286 0.94 -15.09 7.82
CA PHE A 286 1.64 -13.81 7.79
C PHE A 286 2.17 -13.43 9.18
N ALA A 287 3.43 -13.00 9.21
CA ALA A 287 4.04 -12.34 10.35
C ALA A 287 5.05 -11.32 9.83
N ALA A 288 5.01 -10.09 10.34
CA ALA A 288 6.00 -9.08 10.02
C ALA A 288 7.36 -9.49 10.60
N ARG A 289 8.41 -9.45 9.78
CA ARG A 289 9.77 -9.87 10.18
C ARG A 289 10.74 -8.71 10.29
N PHE A 290 10.44 -7.58 9.64
CA PHE A 290 11.35 -6.46 9.57
C PHE A 290 11.08 -5.44 10.67
N ILE A 291 12.07 -5.28 11.55
CA ILE A 291 12.02 -4.31 12.65
C ILE A 291 12.42 -2.94 12.14
N LEU A 292 11.56 -1.94 12.38
CA LEU A 292 11.73 -0.55 11.95
C LEU A 292 13.13 0.01 12.27
N LYS A 293 13.57 -0.11 13.52
CA LYS A 293 14.89 0.38 13.99
C LYS A 293 16.05 -0.14 13.13
N ASN A 294 15.95 -1.38 12.63
CA ASN A 294 17.00 -2.05 11.87
C ASN A 294 16.89 -1.76 10.37
N LYS A 295 15.67 -1.58 9.84
CA LYS A 295 15.42 -1.35 8.42
C LYS A 295 15.38 0.11 7.99
N ILE A 296 15.30 1.04 8.94
CA ILE A 296 15.26 2.47 8.62
C ILE A 296 16.50 2.96 7.86
N SER A 297 17.67 2.36 8.11
CA SER A 297 18.92 2.72 7.40
C SER A 297 18.82 2.49 5.90
N GLU A 298 18.14 1.43 5.46
CA GLU A 298 17.92 1.15 4.03
C GLU A 298 17.11 2.26 3.34
N VAL A 299 16.19 2.88 4.07
CA VAL A 299 15.40 4.03 3.56
C VAL A 299 16.25 5.28 3.49
N ILE A 300 17.10 5.51 4.51
CA ILE A 300 18.04 6.64 4.54
C ILE A 300 19.01 6.55 3.37
N ASP A 301 19.62 5.38 3.15
CA ASP A 301 20.61 5.18 2.09
C ASP A 301 19.98 5.24 0.70
N TRP A 302 18.71 4.89 0.55
CA TRP A 302 17.98 5.05 -0.71
C TRP A 302 17.65 6.52 -1.05
N LEU A 303 17.51 7.38 -0.04
CA LEU A 303 17.16 8.80 -0.21
C LEU A 303 18.39 9.72 -0.35
N LYS A 304 19.59 9.21 -0.08
CA LYS A 304 20.86 9.88 -0.38
C LYS A 304 21.16 9.78 -1.87
#